data_AF-A0A941TQF9-F1
#
_entry.id   AF-A0A941TQF9-F1
#
_cell.length_a   1.000
_cell.length_b   1.000
_cell.length_c   1.000
_cell.angle_alpha   90.00
_cell.angle_beta   90.00
_cell.angle_gamma   90.00
#
_symmetry.space_group_name_H-M   'P 1'
#
loop_
_entity.id
_entity.type
_entity.pdbx_description
1 polymer ?
#
loop_
_entity_poly.entity_id
_entity_poly.type
_entity_poly.pdbx_seq_one_letter_code
_entity_poly.pdbx_strand_id
1 'polypeptide(L)'
;MVPHVEGRIAELKSQLKITDAQMPQWNRFADALRAAGKSMGDIHQQMMEARASKTLPERLALREKAFAAHIVVLKTMEEALQPLYASFSDEQKKIADGIRIGPMGML
;
A
#
# COMPACT_ATOMS: atom_id res chain seq x y z
N MET A 1 11.55 -1.20 10.96
CA MET A 1 12.29 -0.93 9.71
C MET A 1 11.27 -0.42 8.68
N VAL A 2 11.21 0.89 8.45
CA VAL A 2 10.43 1.53 7.35
C VAL A 2 11.27 1.88 6.09
N PRO A 3 12.50 1.34 5.84
CA PRO A 3 13.29 1.77 4.67
C PRO A 3 12.80 1.22 3.32
N HIS A 4 11.79 0.35 3.27
CA HIS A 4 11.26 -0.19 2.00
C HIS A 4 10.25 0.71 1.29
N VAL A 5 9.49 1.55 2.01
CA VAL A 5 8.35 2.26 1.40
C VAL A 5 8.81 3.38 0.46
N GLU A 6 9.78 4.20 0.86
CA GLU A 6 10.32 5.25 -0.01
C GLU A 6 11.05 4.67 -1.22
N GLY A 7 11.78 3.56 -1.02
CA GLY A 7 12.42 2.84 -2.13
C GLY A 7 11.40 2.33 -3.14
N ARG A 8 10.30 1.74 -2.66
CA ARG A 8 9.22 1.26 -3.53
C ARG A 8 8.49 2.40 -4.23
N ILE A 9 8.25 3.52 -3.55
CA ILE A 9 7.67 4.72 -4.16
C ILE A 9 8.57 5.24 -5.28
N ALA A 10 9.88 5.36 -5.04
CA ALA A 10 10.85 5.81 -6.04
C ALA A 10 10.91 4.84 -7.24
N GLU A 11 10.92 3.54 -6.98
CA GLU A 11 10.90 2.50 -8.00
C GLU A 11 9.62 2.59 -8.86
N LEU A 12 8.44 2.64 -8.24
CA LEU A 12 7.16 2.78 -8.94
C LEU A 12 7.10 4.06 -9.77
N LYS A 13 7.61 5.19 -9.25
CA LYS A 13 7.68 6.45 -10.00
C LYS A 13 8.48 6.29 -11.28
N SER A 14 9.62 5.61 -11.18
CA SER A 14 10.53 5.36 -12.30
C SER A 14 9.93 4.38 -13.31
N GLN A 15 9.37 3.26 -12.84
CA GLN A 15 8.74 2.26 -13.70
C GLN A 15 7.54 2.83 -14.47
N LEU A 16 6.69 3.62 -13.81
CA LEU A 16 5.52 4.25 -14.42
C LEU A 16 5.86 5.49 -15.26
N LYS A 17 7.14 5.90 -15.30
CA LYS A 17 7.61 7.08 -16.06
C LYS A 17 6.74 8.31 -15.78
N ILE A 18 6.47 8.58 -14.50
CA ILE A 18 5.58 9.67 -14.09
C ILE A 18 6.10 11.00 -14.63
N THR A 19 5.22 11.73 -15.33
CA THR A 19 5.53 13.05 -15.91
C THR A 19 5.27 14.19 -14.93
N ASP A 20 5.79 15.38 -15.22
CA ASP A 20 5.55 16.58 -14.40
C ASP A 20 4.06 16.95 -14.33
N ALA A 21 3.30 16.68 -15.39
CA ALA A 21 1.85 16.89 -15.40
C ALA A 21 1.09 15.94 -14.46
N GLN A 22 1.67 14.76 -14.18
CA GLN A 22 1.09 13.72 -13.32
C GLN A 22 1.59 13.81 -11.87
N MET A 23 2.60 14.65 -11.59
CA MET A 23 3.19 14.83 -10.25
C MET A 23 2.16 15.11 -9.14
N PRO A 24 1.12 15.96 -9.33
CA PRO A 24 0.14 16.20 -8.28
C PRO A 24 -0.64 14.94 -7.88
N GLN A 25 -1.07 14.14 -8.87
CA GLN A 25 -1.78 12.89 -8.66
C GLN A 25 -0.83 11.82 -8.08
N TRP A 26 0.40 11.78 -8.57
CA TRP A 26 1.44 10.90 -8.06
C TRP A 26 1.74 11.16 -6.59
N ASN A 27 1.87 12.42 -6.17
CA ASN A 27 2.18 12.75 -4.78
C ASN A 27 1.07 12.27 -3.83
N ARG A 28 -0.20 12.44 -4.22
CA ARG A 28 -1.33 11.90 -3.44
C ARG A 28 -1.26 10.38 -3.32
N PHE A 29 -0.93 9.68 -4.41
CA PHE A 29 -0.76 8.24 -4.40
C PHE A 29 0.44 7.79 -3.54
N ALA A 30 1.57 8.50 -3.62
CA ALA A 30 2.75 8.25 -2.81
C ALA A 30 2.46 8.45 -1.31
N ASP A 31 1.68 9.47 -0.93
CA ASP A 31 1.28 9.68 0.46
C ASP A 31 0.36 8.57 0.97
N ALA A 32 -0.56 8.07 0.14
CA ALA A 32 -1.36 6.89 0.46
C ALA A 32 -0.48 5.65 0.67
N LEU A 33 0.53 5.42 -0.18
CA LEU A 33 1.50 4.33 -0.01
C LEU A 33 2.33 4.46 1.28
N ARG A 34 2.72 5.67 1.68
CA ARG A 34 3.42 5.90 2.96
C ARG A 34 2.53 5.58 4.16
N ALA A 35 1.30 6.08 4.15
CA ALA A 35 0.32 5.82 5.20
C ALA A 35 0.02 4.32 5.32
N ALA A 36 -0.13 3.64 4.17
CA ALA A 36 -0.26 2.18 4.09
C ALA A 36 0.93 1.46 4.72
N GLY A 37 2.16 1.83 4.35
CA GLY A 37 3.39 1.23 4.87
C GLY A 37 3.52 1.36 6.40
N LYS A 38 3.15 2.52 6.96
CA LYS A 38 3.11 2.73 8.41
C LYS A 38 2.08 1.83 9.08
N SER A 39 0.84 1.83 8.58
CA SER A 39 -0.26 1.01 9.13
C SER A 39 0.08 -0.48 9.11
N MET A 40 0.68 -0.98 8.02
CA MET A 40 1.13 -2.38 7.92
C MET A 40 2.25 -2.72 8.91
N GLY A 41 3.18 -1.78 9.17
CA GLY A 41 4.19 -1.94 10.21
C GLY A 41 3.57 -2.12 11.60
N ASP A 42 2.58 -1.29 11.94
CA ASP A 42 1.87 -1.35 13.22
C ASP A 42 1.08 -2.66 13.36
N ILE A 43 0.38 -3.08 12.30
CA ILE A 43 -0.36 -4.35 12.26
C ILE A 43 0.61 -5.53 12.45
N HIS A 44 1.75 -5.52 11.77
CA HIS A 44 2.75 -6.57 11.88
C HIS A 44 3.29 -6.69 13.32
N GLN A 45 3.59 -5.56 13.95
CA GLN A 45 4.05 -5.54 15.34
C GLN A 45 2.99 -6.11 16.29
N GLN A 46 1.73 -5.65 16.19
CA GLN A 46 0.63 -6.17 17.02
C GLN A 46 0.44 -7.69 16.85
N MET A 47 0.56 -8.17 15.61
CA MET A 47 0.45 -9.60 15.30
C MET A 47 1.60 -10.43 15.89
N MET A 48 2.82 -9.89 15.95
CA MET A 48 3.96 -10.55 16.60
C MET A 48 3.78 -10.61 18.13
N GLU A 49 3.36 -9.51 18.75
CA GLU A 49 3.11 -9.44 20.20
C GLU A 49 2.01 -10.42 20.65
N ALA A 50 0.95 -10.54 19.85
CA ALA A 50 -0.17 -11.44 20.12
C ALA A 50 0.16 -12.93 19.97
N ARG A 51 1.12 -13.28 19.11
CA ARG A 51 1.56 -14.67 18.93
C ARG A 51 2.27 -15.19 20.17
N ALA A 52 2.89 -14.32 20.96
CA ALA A 52 3.68 -14.68 22.13
C ALA A 52 2.86 -14.87 23.42
N SER A 53 1.65 -14.29 23.52
CA SER A 53 1.01 -14.10 24.83
C SER A 53 -0.52 -14.24 24.88
N LYS A 54 -1.23 -14.42 23.75
CA LYS A 54 -2.70 -14.43 23.72
C LYS A 54 -3.31 -15.81 23.49
N THR A 55 -4.51 -16.04 24.03
CA THR A 55 -5.33 -17.24 23.81
C THR A 55 -5.83 -17.32 22.36
N LEU A 56 -6.33 -18.49 21.93
CA LEU A 56 -6.79 -18.69 20.55
C LEU A 56 -7.90 -17.69 20.13
N PRO A 57 -8.98 -17.45 20.92
CA PRO A 57 -10.02 -16.48 20.55
C PRO A 57 -9.50 -15.05 20.42
N GLU A 58 -8.61 -14.63 21.32
CA GLU A 58 -8.01 -13.28 21.28
C GLU A 58 -7.11 -13.09 20.06
N ARG A 59 -6.35 -14.13 19.67
CA ARG A 59 -5.56 -14.10 18.43
C ARG A 59 -6.46 -14.01 17.19
N LEU A 60 -7.62 -14.69 17.19
CA LEU A 60 -8.57 -14.60 16.08
C LEU A 60 -9.15 -13.19 15.97
N ALA A 61 -9.61 -12.60 17.07
CA ALA A 61 -10.14 -11.25 17.11
C ALA A 61 -9.10 -10.19 16.65
N LEU A 62 -7.83 -10.40 16.99
CA LEU A 62 -6.77 -9.52 16.50
C LEU A 62 -6.54 -9.65 14.99
N ARG A 63 -6.56 -10.87 14.46
CA ARG A 63 -6.46 -11.08 13.00
C ARG A 63 -7.60 -10.42 12.25
N GLU A 64 -8.82 -10.51 12.77
CA GLU A 64 -9.98 -9.82 12.19
C GLU A 64 -9.76 -8.31 12.15
N LYS A 65 -9.31 -7.70 13.26
CA LYS A 65 -8.98 -6.26 13.31
C LYS A 65 -7.88 -5.87 12.32
N ALA A 66 -6.84 -6.71 12.20
CA ALA A 66 -5.77 -6.51 11.23
C ALA A 66 -6.29 -6.52 9.78
N PHE A 67 -7.16 -7.47 9.43
CA PHE A 67 -7.79 -7.50 8.10
C PHE A 67 -8.71 -6.30 7.86
N ALA A 68 -9.50 -5.88 8.85
CA ALA A 68 -10.34 -4.70 8.74
C ALA A 68 -9.50 -3.44 8.46
N ALA A 69 -8.38 -3.27 9.17
CA ALA A 69 -7.44 -2.18 8.91
C ALA A 69 -6.80 -2.28 7.52
N HIS A 70 -6.47 -3.50 7.06
CA HIS A 70 -5.93 -3.73 5.72
C HIS A 70 -6.93 -3.36 4.62
N ILE A 71 -8.22 -3.65 4.80
CA ILE A 71 -9.27 -3.25 3.86
C ILE A 71 -9.34 -1.72 3.75
N VAL A 72 -9.24 -0.99 4.87
CA VAL A 72 -9.23 0.49 4.84
C VAL A 72 -8.03 1.00 4.03
N VAL A 73 -6.85 0.42 4.24
CA VAL A 73 -5.64 0.77 3.48
C VAL A 73 -5.83 0.54 1.98
N LEU A 74 -6.38 -0.61 1.57
CA LEU A 74 -6.63 -0.91 0.16
C LEU A 74 -7.60 0.09 -0.48
N LYS A 75 -8.67 0.47 0.23
CA LYS A 75 -9.62 1.48 -0.25
C LYS A 75 -8.96 2.84 -0.47
N THR A 76 -8.16 3.31 0.48
CA THR A 76 -7.44 4.58 0.33
C THR A 76 -6.45 4.55 -0.84
N MET A 77 -5.79 3.42 -1.06
CA MET A 77 -4.89 3.25 -2.20
C MET A 77 -5.65 3.25 -3.54
N GLU A 78 -6.80 2.56 -3.61
CA GLU A 78 -7.68 2.56 -4.78
C GLU A 78 -8.15 3.98 -5.13
N GLU A 79 -8.70 4.70 -4.14
CA GLU A 79 -9.17 6.08 -4.29
C GLU A 79 -8.05 7.02 -4.78
N ALA A 80 -6.82 6.85 -4.28
CA ALA A 80 -5.68 7.65 -4.71
C ALA A 80 -5.13 7.24 -6.09
N LEU A 81 -5.26 5.96 -6.47
CA LEU A 81 -4.79 5.44 -7.75
C LEU A 81 -5.71 5.81 -8.90
N GLN A 82 -7.03 5.82 -8.71
CA GLN A 82 -8.01 6.11 -9.77
C GLN A 82 -7.69 7.38 -10.60
N PRO A 83 -7.46 8.58 -10.01
CA PRO A 83 -7.14 9.78 -10.78
C PRO A 83 -5.77 9.72 -11.45
N LEU A 84 -4.81 9.03 -10.83
CA LEU A 84 -3.48 8.83 -11.40
C LEU A 84 -3.55 7.90 -12.63
N TYR A 85 -4.24 6.77 -12.51
CA TYR A 85 -4.45 5.81 -13.59
C TYR A 85 -5.25 6.40 -14.76
N ALA A 86 -6.24 7.25 -14.47
CA ALA A 86 -7.00 7.98 -15.50
C ALA A 86 -6.10 8.92 -16.32
N SER A 87 -5.02 9.45 -15.72
CA SER A 87 -4.05 10.33 -16.37
C SER A 87 -2.95 9.60 -17.17
N PHE A 88 -2.90 8.27 -17.10
CA PHE A 88 -1.88 7.46 -17.76
C PHE A 88 -2.12 7.29 -19.26
N SER A 89 -1.03 7.25 -20.02
CA SER A 89 -1.02 6.76 -21.40
C SER A 89 -1.26 5.24 -21.44
N ASP A 90 -1.55 4.70 -22.63
CA ASP A 90 -1.75 3.25 -22.79
C ASP A 90 -0.49 2.43 -22.40
N GLU A 91 0.71 2.96 -22.64
CA GLU A 91 1.97 2.34 -22.20
C GLU A 91 2.05 2.31 -20.67
N GLN A 92 1.74 3.43 -20.01
CA GLN A 92 1.76 3.53 -18.55
C GLN A 92 0.71 2.63 -17.90
N LYS A 93 -0.50 2.54 -18.48
CA LYS A 93 -1.55 1.62 -18.01
C LYS A 93 -1.10 0.17 -18.11
N LYS A 94 -0.48 -0.24 -19.21
CA LYS A 94 0.05 -1.61 -19.36
C LYS A 94 1.10 -1.95 -18.30
N ILE A 95 1.95 -0.99 -17.93
CA ILE A 95 2.91 -1.16 -16.82
C ILE A 95 2.18 -1.25 -15.49
N ALA A 96 1.23 -0.35 -15.24
CA ALA A 96 0.44 -0.32 -14.00
C ALA A 96 -0.37 -1.61 -13.79
N ASP A 97 -1.00 -2.13 -14.83
CA ASP A 97 -1.79 -3.38 -14.81
C ASP A 97 -0.92 -4.61 -14.54
N GLY A 98 0.40 -4.51 -14.79
CA GLY A 98 1.38 -5.56 -14.47
C GLY A 98 1.83 -5.57 -13.01
N ILE A 99 1.52 -4.53 -12.23
CA ILE A 99 1.89 -4.44 -10.82
C ILE A 99 1.04 -5.44 -10.04
N ARG A 100 1.68 -6.27 -9.21
CA ARG A 100 0.96 -7.26 -8.40
C ARG A 100 0.60 -6.68 -7.04
N ILE A 101 -0.61 -6.89 -6.57
CA ILE A 101 -1.00 -6.53 -5.20
C ILE A 101 -0.82 -7.77 -4.32
N GLY A 102 0.20 -7.76 -3.47
CA GLY A 102 0.45 -8.80 -2.48
C GLY A 102 -0.20 -8.50 -1.12
N PRO A 103 -0.20 -9.47 -0.19
CA PRO A 103 -0.76 -9.30 1.16
C PRO A 103 -0.06 -8.22 2.01
N MET A 104 1.10 -7.72 1.56
CA MET A 104 1.86 -6.66 2.22
C MET A 104 1.97 -5.37 1.37
N GLY A 105 1.17 -5.23 0.31
CA GLY A 105 1.16 -4.07 -0.59
C GLY A 105 1.56 -4.40 -2.03
N MET A 106 1.77 -3.36 -2.85
CA MET A 106 2.11 -3.52 -4.27
C MET A 106 3.55 -4.01 -4.49
N LEU A 107 3.70 -5.16 -5.16
CA LEU A 107 4.91 -5.89 -5.55
C LEU A 107 5.22 -5.73 -7.04
#